data_AF-A0A447UMX9-F1
#
_entry.id   AF-A0A447UMX9-F1
#
_cell.length_a   1.000
_cell.length_b   1.000
_cell.length_c   1.000
_cell.angle_alpha   90.00
_cell.angle_beta   90.00
_cell.angle_gamma   90.00
#
_symmetry.space_group_name_H-M   'P 1'
#
loop_
_entity.id
_entity.type
_entity.pdbx_description
1 polymer ?
#
loop_
_entity_poly.entity_id
_entity_poly.type
_entity_poly.pdbx_seq_one_letter_code
_entity_poly.pdbx_strand_id
1 'polypeptide(L)'
;MTQNIYQQLGLKQVINACGKMTILGVSSVTPEVMHATARAASAFVEIDKLVEKTGERVSRYTGAEDSYVTSCASAGIAIAVAAAITRGDPFRVTLMPDSTGMANEVVMLRGHNVDYGAPITSAIRLGGGRVVEVGSSNLAARWQLESAITDDTAALLYVEITSLRAEGDVGH
;
A
#
# COMPACT_ATOMS: atom_id res chain seq x y z
N MET A 1 -16.43 28.63 -22.53
CA MET A 1 -15.88 27.91 -21.37
C MET A 1 -14.38 27.83 -21.54
N THR A 2 -13.60 28.27 -20.54
CA THR A 2 -12.14 28.18 -20.59
C THR A 2 -11.73 26.71 -20.56
N GLN A 3 -10.91 26.27 -21.51
CA GLN A 3 -10.40 24.89 -21.54
C GLN A 3 -9.57 24.61 -20.29
N ASN A 4 -9.80 23.47 -19.64
CA ASN A 4 -8.96 23.02 -18.53
C ASN A 4 -7.58 22.56 -19.05
N ILE A 5 -6.62 22.39 -18.14
CA ILE A 5 -5.24 22.03 -18.49
C ILE A 5 -5.14 20.73 -19.31
N TYR A 6 -6.00 19.74 -19.07
CA TYR A 6 -6.00 18.49 -19.83
C TYR A 6 -6.52 18.69 -21.26
N GLN A 7 -7.55 19.53 -21.44
CA GLN A 7 -8.06 19.89 -22.77
C GLN A 7 -7.04 20.68 -23.58
N GLN A 8 -6.25 21.53 -22.94
CA GLN A 8 -5.13 22.24 -23.60
C GLN A 8 -4.04 21.28 -24.07
N LEU A 9 -3.85 20.15 -23.38
CA LEU A 9 -2.96 19.06 -23.76
C LEU A 9 -3.59 18.10 -24.80
N GLY A 10 -4.78 18.40 -25.33
CA GLY A 10 -5.48 17.58 -26.33
C GLY A 10 -6.26 16.39 -25.76
N LEU A 11 -6.38 16.27 -24.44
CA LEU A 11 -7.17 15.21 -23.79
C LEU A 11 -8.65 15.57 -23.73
N LYS A 12 -9.51 14.54 -23.78
CA LYS A 12 -10.97 14.72 -23.68
C LYS A 12 -11.36 15.14 -22.27
N GLN A 13 -12.42 15.95 -22.17
CA GLN A 13 -13.03 16.25 -20.87
C GLN A 13 -13.72 15.01 -20.33
N VAL A 14 -13.50 14.73 -19.04
CA VAL A 14 -14.15 13.64 -18.31
C VAL A 14 -14.93 14.21 -17.14
N ILE A 15 -16.16 13.74 -16.94
CA ILE A 15 -16.98 14.00 -15.76
C ILE A 15 -17.19 12.66 -15.05
N ASN A 16 -16.61 12.49 -13.88
CA ASN A 16 -16.72 11.25 -13.12
C ASN A 16 -17.96 11.29 -12.20
N ALA A 17 -19.00 10.53 -12.56
CA ALA A 17 -20.21 10.33 -11.75
C ALA A 17 -20.25 8.94 -11.06
N CYS A 18 -19.21 8.11 -11.23
CA CYS A 18 -19.15 6.72 -10.76
C CYS A 18 -18.38 6.53 -9.44
N GLY A 19 -18.02 7.61 -8.74
CA GLY A 19 -17.28 7.56 -7.48
C GLY A 19 -15.76 7.42 -7.67
N LYS A 20 -15.09 6.60 -6.84
CA LYS A 20 -13.62 6.45 -6.85
C LYS A 20 -13.16 5.50 -7.96
N MET A 21 -13.06 6.03 -9.18
CA MET A 21 -12.54 5.28 -10.34
C MET A 21 -11.04 5.52 -10.50
N THR A 22 -10.22 4.48 -10.31
CA THR A 22 -8.75 4.56 -10.46
C THR A 22 -8.32 5.06 -11.84
N ILE A 23 -9.00 4.60 -12.90
CA ILE A 23 -8.75 5.02 -14.30
C ILE A 23 -8.98 6.52 -14.50
N LEU A 24 -9.81 7.16 -13.67
CA LEU A 24 -10.17 8.58 -13.78
C LEU A 24 -9.45 9.47 -12.74
N GLY A 25 -8.35 8.99 -12.15
CA GLY A 25 -7.58 9.75 -11.17
C GLY A 25 -8.17 9.75 -9.76
N VAL A 26 -9.07 8.79 -9.46
CA VAL A 26 -9.65 8.55 -8.13
C VAL A 26 -10.53 9.71 -7.64
N SER A 27 -9.95 10.68 -6.93
CA SER A 27 -10.68 11.75 -6.23
C SER A 27 -10.06 13.10 -6.53
N SER A 28 -10.91 14.11 -6.74
CA SER A 28 -10.45 15.49 -6.84
C SER A 28 -10.09 16.02 -5.46
N VAL A 29 -9.01 16.79 -5.39
CA VAL A 29 -8.59 17.47 -4.17
C VAL A 29 -9.41 18.75 -3.96
N THR A 30 -9.69 19.11 -2.71
CA THR A 30 -10.43 20.34 -2.39
C THR A 30 -9.54 21.58 -2.62
N PRO A 31 -10.12 22.77 -2.88
CA PRO A 31 -9.34 24.00 -3.06
C PRO A 31 -8.42 24.32 -1.87
N GLU A 32 -8.87 24.01 -0.65
CA GLU A 32 -8.07 24.19 0.56
C GLU A 32 -6.77 23.36 0.53
N VAL A 33 -6.85 22.09 0.13
CA VAL A 33 -5.69 21.21 -0.02
C VAL A 33 -4.77 21.72 -1.12
N MET A 34 -5.32 22.15 -2.27
CA MET A 34 -4.52 22.72 -3.36
C MET A 34 -3.70 23.93 -2.88
N HIS A 35 -4.33 24.85 -2.14
CA HIS A 35 -3.64 26.03 -1.61
C HIS A 35 -2.58 25.68 -0.55
N ALA A 36 -2.84 24.70 0.31
CA ALA A 36 -1.85 24.23 1.28
C ALA A 36 -0.63 23.60 0.57
N THR A 37 -0.86 22.74 -0.43
CA THR A 37 0.21 22.13 -1.24
C THR A 37 1.05 23.19 -1.95
N ALA A 38 0.42 24.21 -2.54
CA ALA A 38 1.14 25.30 -3.20
C ALA A 38 2.04 26.09 -2.23
N ARG A 39 1.58 26.36 -1.01
CA ARG A 39 2.42 27.01 0.03
C ARG A 39 3.55 26.12 0.51
N ALA A 40 3.32 24.82 0.65
CA ALA A 40 4.36 23.88 1.04
C ALA A 40 5.45 23.74 -0.03
N ALA A 41 5.06 23.71 -1.31
CA ALA A 41 5.98 23.55 -2.44
C ALA A 41 6.96 24.73 -2.62
N SER A 42 6.67 25.90 -2.04
CA SER A 42 7.54 27.08 -2.09
C SER A 42 8.37 27.29 -0.81
N ALA A 43 8.41 26.30 0.09
CA ALA A 43 9.14 26.38 1.36
C ALA A 43 10.08 25.18 1.56
N PHE A 44 11.05 25.33 2.45
CA PHE A 44 11.94 24.25 2.90
C PHE A 44 11.50 23.71 4.25
N VAL A 45 11.77 22.43 4.49
CA VAL A 45 11.48 21.74 5.75
C VAL A 45 12.51 20.63 6.00
N GLU A 46 12.80 20.35 7.25
CA GLU A 46 13.55 19.16 7.65
C GLU A 46 12.63 17.93 7.50
N ILE A 47 12.96 17.05 6.56
CA ILE A 47 12.08 15.93 6.17
C ILE A 47 11.82 14.98 7.35
N ASP A 48 12.85 14.67 8.13
CA ASP A 48 12.72 13.77 9.28
C ASP A 48 11.72 14.33 10.31
N LYS A 49 11.77 15.65 10.57
CA LYS A 49 10.80 16.32 11.46
C LYS A 49 9.40 16.38 10.88
N LEU A 50 9.27 16.51 9.55
CA LEU A 50 7.97 16.44 8.88
C LEU A 50 7.36 15.04 9.02
N VAL A 51 8.16 13.99 8.86
CA VAL A 51 7.74 12.60 9.03
C VAL A 51 7.26 12.37 10.47
N GLU A 52 8.05 12.76 11.47
CA GLU A 52 7.65 12.67 12.89
C GLU A 52 6.31 13.38 13.14
N LYS A 53 6.17 14.62 12.67
CA LYS A 53 4.96 15.43 12.91
C LYS A 53 3.72 14.93 12.18
N THR A 54 3.90 14.38 10.98
CA THR A 54 2.79 13.77 10.23
C THR A 54 2.35 12.46 10.89
N GLY A 55 3.29 11.64 11.36
CA GLY A 55 3.02 10.44 12.15
C GLY A 55 2.21 10.72 13.41
N GLU A 56 2.70 11.63 14.27
CA GLU A 56 1.99 12.09 15.47
C GLU A 56 0.55 12.53 15.16
N ARG A 57 0.35 13.23 14.03
CA ARG A 57 -0.96 13.75 13.65
C ARG A 57 -1.90 12.66 13.17
N VAL A 58 -1.42 11.70 12.38
CA VAL A 58 -2.22 10.58 11.89
C VAL A 58 -2.59 9.64 13.05
N SER A 59 -1.65 9.32 13.93
CA SER A 59 -1.88 8.46 15.10
C SER A 59 -3.01 8.94 16.01
N ARG A 60 -3.19 10.27 16.16
CA ARG A 60 -4.30 10.83 16.93
C ARG A 60 -5.68 10.49 16.38
N TYR A 61 -5.79 10.28 15.07
CA TYR A 61 -7.07 9.92 14.42
C TYR A 61 -7.28 8.40 14.36
N THR A 62 -6.21 7.63 14.24
CA THR A 62 -6.29 6.16 14.11
C THR A 62 -6.28 5.45 15.47
N GLY A 63 -5.75 6.09 16.52
CA GLY A 63 -5.50 5.46 17.82
C GLY A 63 -4.28 4.54 17.83
N ALA A 64 -3.47 4.54 16.77
CA ALA A 64 -2.22 3.77 16.71
C ALA A 64 -1.13 4.39 17.59
N GLU A 65 -0.18 3.55 18.04
CA GLU A 65 0.97 4.00 18.84
C GLU A 65 1.87 4.97 18.03
N ASP A 66 2.06 4.69 16.74
CA ASP A 66 2.75 5.55 15.79
C ASP A 66 2.19 5.33 14.38
N SER A 67 2.53 6.21 13.44
CA SER A 67 2.09 6.15 12.05
C SER A 67 3.15 6.68 11.11
N TYR A 68 3.29 6.03 9.96
CA TYR A 68 4.26 6.43 8.94
C TYR A 68 3.54 6.68 7.60
N VAL A 69 3.69 7.88 7.05
CA VAL A 69 3.06 8.26 5.78
C VAL A 69 3.99 7.91 4.61
N THR A 70 3.51 7.07 3.71
CA THR A 70 4.23 6.68 2.49
C THR A 70 3.58 7.29 1.25
N SER A 71 4.21 7.08 0.09
CA SER A 71 3.67 7.54 -1.19
C SER A 71 2.37 6.85 -1.60
N CYS A 72 2.20 5.57 -1.24
CA CYS A 72 1.01 4.78 -1.56
C CYS A 72 0.90 3.51 -0.69
N ALA A 73 -0.22 2.79 -0.82
CA ALA A 73 -0.45 1.52 -0.13
C ALA A 73 0.61 0.45 -0.46
N SER A 74 1.04 0.35 -1.73
CA SER A 74 2.07 -0.62 -2.15
C SER A 74 3.41 -0.37 -1.45
N ALA A 75 3.81 0.90 -1.33
CA ALA A 75 5.01 1.28 -0.59
C ALA A 75 4.86 0.99 0.92
N GLY A 76 3.65 1.21 1.47
CA GLY A 76 3.32 0.84 2.84
C GLY A 76 3.50 -0.66 3.11
N ILE A 77 3.01 -1.52 2.22
CA ILE A 77 3.18 -2.98 2.33
C ILE A 77 4.67 -3.35 2.29
N ALA A 78 5.44 -2.82 1.33
CA ALA A 78 6.86 -3.12 1.21
C ALA A 78 7.65 -2.70 2.46
N ILE A 79 7.40 -1.48 2.97
CA ILE A 79 8.06 -0.98 4.18
C ILE A 79 7.65 -1.78 5.42
N ALA A 80 6.37 -2.14 5.57
CA ALA A 80 5.90 -2.95 6.69
C ALA A 80 6.54 -4.35 6.70
N VAL A 81 6.66 -4.98 5.52
CA VAL A 81 7.35 -6.27 5.38
C VAL A 81 8.83 -6.14 5.74
N ALA A 82 9.53 -5.15 5.20
CA ALA A 82 10.93 -4.90 5.54
C ALA A 82 11.12 -4.64 7.05
N ALA A 83 10.22 -3.87 7.67
CA ALA A 83 10.26 -3.61 9.11
C ALA A 83 10.07 -4.89 9.94
N ALA A 84 9.15 -5.78 9.54
CA ALA A 84 8.93 -7.05 10.22
C ALA A 84 10.15 -7.99 10.14
N ILE A 85 10.83 -8.02 9.00
CA ILE A 85 12.03 -8.85 8.75
C ILE A 85 13.23 -8.29 9.51
N THR A 86 13.49 -6.99 9.36
CA THR A 86 14.69 -6.34 9.90
C THR A 86 14.59 -6.09 11.40
N ARG A 87 13.37 -5.97 11.95
CA ARG A 87 13.09 -5.61 13.35
C ARG A 87 13.79 -4.33 13.81
N GLY A 88 13.95 -3.39 12.87
CA GLY A 88 14.60 -2.10 13.13
C GLY A 88 16.13 -2.16 13.22
N ASP A 89 16.77 -3.30 12.96
CA ASP A 89 18.23 -3.38 12.91
C ASP A 89 18.78 -2.62 11.69
N PRO A 90 19.61 -1.57 11.90
CA PRO A 90 20.08 -0.73 10.79
C PRO A 90 20.90 -1.49 9.76
N PHE A 91 21.68 -2.50 10.18
CA PHE A 91 22.49 -3.29 9.26
C PHE A 91 21.60 -4.14 8.34
N ARG A 92 20.60 -4.84 8.88
CA ARG A 92 19.63 -5.60 8.09
C ARG A 92 18.84 -4.72 7.13
N VAL A 93 18.49 -3.50 7.55
CA VAL A 93 17.83 -2.52 6.66
C VAL A 93 18.68 -2.20 5.43
N THR A 94 20.01 -2.08 5.57
CA THR A 94 20.91 -1.80 4.43
C THR A 94 21.01 -2.96 3.43
N LEU A 95 20.60 -4.17 3.81
CA LEU A 95 20.61 -5.35 2.94
C LEU A 95 19.33 -5.49 2.12
N MET A 96 18.24 -4.82 2.51
CA MET A 96 16.96 -4.95 1.82
C MET A 96 17.07 -4.53 0.34
N PRO A 97 16.39 -5.26 -0.57
CA PRO A 97 15.42 -6.33 -0.34
C PRO A 97 16.03 -7.73 -0.17
N ASP A 98 17.35 -7.88 -0.15
CA ASP A 98 17.98 -9.18 0.10
C ASP A 98 17.88 -9.55 1.58
N SER A 99 16.97 -10.47 1.88
CA SER A 99 16.69 -11.00 3.22
C SER A 99 17.29 -12.39 3.43
N THR A 100 18.27 -12.79 2.62
CA THR A 100 18.92 -14.10 2.74
C THR A 100 19.47 -14.30 4.16
N GLY A 101 19.12 -15.44 4.78
CA GLY A 101 19.52 -15.79 6.14
C GLY A 101 18.69 -15.10 7.24
N MET A 102 17.59 -14.43 6.89
CA MET A 102 16.62 -13.86 7.84
C MET A 102 15.29 -14.61 7.75
N ALA A 103 14.53 -14.62 8.86
CA ALA A 103 13.12 -14.99 8.82
C ALA A 103 12.39 -13.99 7.90
N ASN A 104 11.89 -14.47 6.77
CA ASN A 104 11.32 -13.64 5.71
C ASN A 104 10.00 -14.16 5.15
N GLU A 105 9.43 -15.23 5.73
CA GLU A 105 8.15 -15.75 5.28
C GLU A 105 7.02 -14.80 5.68
N VAL A 106 6.25 -14.38 4.68
CA VAL A 106 5.02 -13.62 4.85
C VAL A 106 3.86 -14.55 4.53
N VAL A 107 3.21 -15.03 5.59
CA VAL A 107 2.13 -16.00 5.48
C VAL A 107 0.82 -15.26 5.19
N MET A 108 0.07 -15.72 4.19
CA MET A 108 -1.22 -15.14 3.83
C MET A 108 -2.20 -16.20 3.33
N LEU A 109 -3.51 -15.92 3.41
CA LEU A 109 -4.51 -16.78 2.79
C LEU A 109 -4.44 -16.66 1.27
N ARG A 110 -4.57 -17.77 0.55
CA ARG A 110 -4.53 -17.78 -0.93
C ARG A 110 -5.60 -16.86 -1.53
N GLY A 111 -6.79 -16.80 -0.93
CA GLY A 111 -7.85 -15.87 -1.35
C GLY A 111 -7.51 -14.38 -1.21
N HIS A 112 -6.48 -14.04 -0.43
CA HIS A 112 -6.02 -12.65 -0.23
C HIS A 112 -4.93 -12.24 -1.22
N ASN A 113 -4.43 -13.18 -2.03
CA ASN A 113 -3.45 -12.87 -3.05
C ASN A 113 -4.13 -12.25 -4.27
N VAL A 114 -4.36 -10.94 -4.17
CA VAL A 114 -5.10 -10.14 -5.14
C VAL A 114 -4.18 -9.25 -5.99
N ASP A 115 -4.70 -8.85 -7.15
CA ASP A 115 -4.14 -7.80 -7.98
C ASP A 115 -5.04 -6.55 -7.92
N TYR A 116 -4.46 -5.39 -7.56
CA TYR A 116 -5.17 -4.11 -7.46
C TYR A 116 -4.64 -3.06 -8.47
N GLY A 117 -4.10 -3.54 -9.59
CA GLY A 117 -3.30 -2.77 -10.56
C GLY A 117 -1.80 -3.09 -10.47
N ALA A 118 -1.42 -3.88 -9.46
CA ALA A 118 -0.16 -4.60 -9.35
C ALA A 118 -0.38 -5.80 -8.41
N PRO A 119 0.29 -6.95 -8.64
CA PRO A 119 0.20 -8.08 -7.72
C PRO A 119 0.69 -7.69 -6.32
N ILE A 120 -0.09 -8.00 -5.28
CA ILE A 120 0.32 -7.72 -3.89
C ILE A 120 1.67 -8.36 -3.54
N THR A 121 1.95 -9.52 -4.14
CA THR A 121 3.21 -10.25 -3.96
C THR A 121 4.43 -9.48 -4.44
N SER A 122 4.29 -8.54 -5.38
CA SER A 122 5.39 -7.67 -5.82
C SER A 122 5.84 -6.73 -4.71
N ALA A 123 4.89 -6.14 -3.97
CA ALA A 123 5.21 -5.28 -2.83
C ALA A 123 5.83 -6.08 -1.67
N ILE A 124 5.34 -7.30 -1.43
CA ILE A 124 5.92 -8.20 -0.42
C ILE A 124 7.38 -8.52 -0.76
N ARG A 125 7.66 -8.93 -2.01
CA ARG A 125 9.03 -9.23 -2.45
C ARG A 125 9.94 -8.00 -2.42
N LEU A 126 9.41 -6.81 -2.73
CA LEU A 126 10.17 -5.56 -2.63
C LEU A 126 10.56 -5.23 -1.18
N GLY A 127 9.76 -5.64 -0.20
CA GLY A 127 10.11 -5.59 1.21
C GLY A 127 11.08 -6.69 1.67
N GLY A 128 11.53 -7.56 0.76
CA GLY A 128 12.35 -8.74 1.05
C GLY A 128 11.56 -9.95 1.53
N GLY A 129 10.24 -9.94 1.47
CA GLY A 129 9.39 -11.04 1.93
C GLY A 129 9.24 -12.17 0.91
N ARG A 130 9.16 -13.40 1.42
CA ARG A 130 8.80 -14.60 0.67
C ARG A 130 7.35 -15.00 0.99
N VAL A 131 6.50 -15.02 -0.02
CA VAL A 131 5.07 -15.33 0.17
C VAL A 131 4.89 -16.82 0.48
N VAL A 132 4.13 -17.11 1.55
CA VAL A 132 3.66 -18.45 1.89
C VAL A 132 2.13 -18.44 1.90
N GLU A 133 1.52 -19.09 0.92
CA GLU A 133 0.06 -19.14 0.79
C GLU A 133 -0.55 -20.32 1.54
N VAL A 134 -1.66 -20.06 2.22
CA VAL A 134 -2.41 -21.04 3.00
C VAL A 134 -3.82 -21.21 2.43
N GLY A 135 -4.30 -22.45 2.36
CA GLY A 135 -5.66 -22.78 1.94
C GLY A 135 -5.89 -22.68 0.42
N SER A 136 -7.16 -22.71 0.03
CA SER A 136 -7.64 -22.47 -1.33
C SER A 136 -8.05 -20.99 -1.52
N SER A 137 -8.45 -20.63 -2.74
CA SER A 137 -8.89 -19.26 -3.06
C SER A 137 -10.12 -18.80 -2.29
N ASN A 138 -10.95 -19.72 -1.80
CA ASN A 138 -12.23 -19.44 -1.16
C ASN A 138 -12.42 -20.11 0.21
N LEU A 139 -11.46 -20.90 0.67
CA LEU A 139 -11.55 -21.62 1.94
C LEU A 139 -10.18 -21.80 2.57
N ALA A 140 -10.07 -21.47 3.84
CA ALA A 140 -8.92 -21.81 4.65
C ALA A 140 -9.39 -22.24 6.04
N ALA A 141 -8.84 -23.34 6.54
CA ALA A 141 -9.07 -23.79 7.90
C ALA A 141 -7.98 -23.24 8.82
N ARG A 142 -8.35 -22.96 10.08
CA ARG A 142 -7.44 -22.40 11.09
C ARG A 142 -6.14 -23.21 11.24
N TRP A 143 -6.24 -24.53 11.28
CA TRP A 143 -5.07 -25.41 11.43
C TRP A 143 -4.09 -25.28 10.26
N GLN A 144 -4.53 -24.92 9.06
CA GLN A 144 -3.64 -24.71 7.92
C GLN A 144 -2.76 -23.47 8.13
N LEU A 145 -3.32 -22.43 8.76
CA LEU A 145 -2.58 -21.22 9.10
C LEU A 145 -1.60 -21.51 10.24
N GLU A 146 -2.04 -22.21 11.29
CA GLU A 146 -1.19 -22.60 12.42
C GLU A 146 0.00 -23.45 11.96
N SER A 147 -0.22 -24.42 11.06
CA SER A 147 0.84 -25.27 10.51
C SER A 147 1.81 -24.55 9.56
N ALA A 148 1.45 -23.36 9.05
CA ALA A 148 2.29 -22.58 8.15
C ALA A 148 3.20 -21.59 8.87
N ILE A 149 2.98 -21.37 10.18
CA ILE A 149 3.82 -20.49 10.99
C ILE A 149 5.03 -21.29 11.49
N THR A 150 6.22 -20.79 11.18
CA THR A 150 7.51 -21.40 11.50
C THR A 150 8.45 -20.36 12.12
N ASP A 151 9.67 -20.77 12.51
CA ASP A 151 10.72 -19.84 12.95
C ASP A 151 11.19 -18.89 11.84
N ASP A 152 10.94 -19.24 10.57
CA ASP A 152 11.23 -18.39 9.41
C ASP A 152 10.10 -17.39 9.10
N THR A 153 9.00 -17.41 9.86
CA THR A 153 7.86 -16.48 9.69
C THR A 153 8.16 -15.10 10.26
N ALA A 154 8.14 -14.11 9.37
CA ALA A 154 8.29 -12.70 9.72
C ALA A 154 6.95 -12.03 10.04
N ALA A 155 5.90 -12.33 9.27
CA ALA A 155 4.62 -11.66 9.37
C ALA A 155 3.45 -12.49 8.84
N LEU A 156 2.25 -12.18 9.33
CA LEU A 156 0.98 -12.57 8.71
C LEU A 156 0.42 -11.37 7.93
N LEU A 157 0.01 -11.58 6.68
CA LEU A 157 -0.59 -10.53 5.86
C LEU A 157 -2.06 -10.83 5.57
N TYR A 158 -2.91 -9.89 5.96
CA TYR A 158 -4.37 -9.92 5.76
C TYR A 158 -4.79 -8.82 4.79
N VAL A 159 -5.71 -9.14 3.87
CA VAL A 159 -6.24 -8.18 2.90
C VAL A 159 -7.75 -8.17 3.03
N GLU A 160 -8.30 -7.00 3.36
CA GLU A 160 -9.73 -6.76 3.31
C GLU A 160 -10.15 -6.59 1.83
N ILE A 161 -11.02 -7.47 1.34
CA ILE A 161 -11.49 -7.44 -0.06
C ILE A 161 -12.94 -6.96 -0.06
N THR A 162 -13.15 -5.67 -0.35
CA THR A 162 -14.51 -5.09 -0.41
C THR A 162 -15.11 -5.10 -1.82
N SER A 163 -14.36 -5.51 -2.86
CA SER A 163 -14.84 -5.52 -4.24
C SER A 163 -14.40 -6.78 -4.99
N LEU A 164 -15.21 -7.84 -4.96
CA LEU A 164 -15.18 -8.86 -6.00
C LEU A 164 -16.02 -8.33 -7.18
N ARG A 165 -15.38 -7.69 -8.15
CA ARG A 165 -15.95 -7.57 -9.50
C ARG A 165 -15.40 -8.74 -10.30
N ALA A 166 -16.29 -9.64 -10.72
CA ALA A 166 -15.99 -10.57 -11.80
C ALA A 166 -15.63 -9.72 -13.03
N GLU A 167 -14.44 -9.91 -13.59
CA GLU A 167 -14.15 -9.40 -14.92
C GLU A 167 -15.12 -10.06 -15.91
N GLY A 168 -15.99 -9.25 -16.52
CA GLY A 168 -16.99 -9.76 -17.46
C GLY A 168 -18.08 -8.74 -17.75
N ASP A 169 -17.72 -7.56 -18.26
CA ASP A 169 -18.44 -6.91 -19.36
C ASP A 169 -17.72 -5.62 -19.74
N VAL A 170 -16.91 -5.70 -20.81
CA VAL A 170 -16.59 -4.51 -21.61
C VAL A 170 -17.46 -4.64 -22.85
N GLY A 171 -18.70 -4.18 -22.72
CA GLY A 171 -19.63 -4.05 -23.83
C GLY A 171 -19.04 -3.15 -24.92
N HIS A 172 -19.17 -3.60 -26.17
CA HIS A 172 -18.91 -2.85 -27.39
C HIS A 172 -19.74 -1.58 -27.50
#